data_AF-A0A143WVZ5-F1
#
_entry.id   AF-A0A143WVZ5-F1
#
_cell.length_a   1.000
_cell.length_b   1.000
_cell.length_c   1.000
_cell.angle_alpha   90.00
_cell.angle_beta   90.00
_cell.angle_gamma   90.00
#
_symmetry.space_group_name_H-M   'P 1'
#
loop_
_entity.id
_entity.type
_entity.pdbx_description
1 polymer ?
#
loop_
_entity_poly.entity_id
_entity_poly.type
_entity_poly.pdbx_seq_one_letter_code
_entity_poly.pdbx_strand_id
1 'polypeptide(L)'
;MRVTHTLSPIYDAASKILILGTMPSPKSREVGFYYGHPQNRFWRVMEALFDVSLKCPEDQAAFLHEKHIALYDVLEACDIKGAADQSIARVVPANLQPLLSQSQIKSIYTTGKKAYQLYERYQYPLTGLHAVSLPSTSPANCRMSLDMLCEAYRIILKDL
;
A
#
# COMPACT_ATOMS: atom_id res chain seq x y z
N MET A 1 -12.88 9.76 -14.08
CA MET A 1 -11.76 10.52 -14.66
C MET A 1 -10.60 9.56 -14.83
N ARG A 2 -9.82 9.69 -15.91
CA ARG A 2 -8.58 8.91 -16.06
C ARG A 2 -7.54 9.45 -15.07
N VAL A 3 -6.92 8.56 -14.31
CA VAL A 3 -5.86 8.90 -13.35
C VAL A 3 -4.66 7.99 -13.63
N THR A 4 -3.47 8.58 -13.59
CA THR A 4 -2.18 7.88 -13.68
C THR A 4 -1.44 8.00 -12.34
N HIS A 5 -0.68 6.98 -12.00
CA HIS A 5 0.12 6.89 -10.80
C HIS A 5 1.35 7.78 -10.96
N THR A 6 1.53 8.73 -10.05
CA THR A 6 2.62 9.73 -10.11
C THR A 6 3.67 9.55 -9.04
N LEU A 7 3.46 8.61 -8.12
CA LEU A 7 4.39 8.33 -7.04
C LEU A 7 5.31 7.18 -7.44
N SER A 8 6.60 7.28 -7.14
CA SER A 8 7.53 6.16 -7.32
C SER A 8 7.34 5.13 -6.20
N PRO A 9 7.58 3.83 -6.46
CA PRO A 9 7.62 2.84 -5.39
C PRO A 9 8.71 3.19 -4.38
N ILE A 10 8.43 2.95 -3.08
CA ILE A 10 9.42 3.08 -2.00
C ILE A 10 9.93 1.67 -1.71
N TYR A 11 11.19 1.39 -2.03
CA TYR A 11 11.84 0.12 -1.75
C TYR A 11 13.37 0.24 -1.91
N ASP A 12 14.08 -0.77 -1.42
CA ASP A 12 15.51 -0.98 -1.64
C ASP A 12 15.84 -2.49 -1.70
N ALA A 13 17.12 -2.82 -1.84
CA ALA A 13 17.59 -4.20 -1.88
C ALA A 13 17.40 -4.97 -0.56
N ALA A 14 17.14 -4.28 0.56
CA ALA A 14 16.91 -4.89 1.85
C ALA A 14 15.42 -5.15 2.14
N SER A 15 14.51 -4.57 1.35
CA SER A 15 13.07 -4.70 1.53
C SER A 15 12.63 -6.17 1.49
N LYS A 16 11.85 -6.59 2.50
CA LYS A 16 11.42 -7.99 2.76
C LYS A 16 9.94 -8.25 2.54
N ILE A 17 9.12 -7.22 2.74
CA ILE A 17 7.68 -7.28 2.47
C ILE A 17 7.28 -6.14 1.54
N LEU A 18 6.21 -6.36 0.79
CA LEU A 18 5.57 -5.33 -0.05
C LEU A 18 4.15 -5.08 0.43
N ILE A 19 3.84 -3.83 0.74
CA ILE A 19 2.47 -3.40 1.00
C ILE A 19 1.95 -2.65 -0.24
N LEU A 20 0.80 -3.08 -0.75
CA LEU A 20 0.16 -2.54 -1.94
C LEU A 20 -1.19 -1.90 -1.61
N GLY A 21 -1.33 -0.61 -1.90
CA GLY A 21 -2.63 0.02 -2.04
C GLY A 21 -3.29 -0.27 -3.39
N THR A 22 -4.43 0.36 -3.66
CA THR A 22 -5.10 0.22 -4.96
C THR A 22 -4.61 1.24 -5.98
N MET A 23 -4.67 2.52 -5.61
CA MET A 23 -4.31 3.69 -6.40
C MET A 23 -4.13 4.86 -5.42
N PRO A 24 -3.14 5.75 -5.59
CA PRO A 24 -2.91 6.83 -4.65
C PRO A 24 -4.11 7.78 -4.66
N SER A 25 -4.55 8.21 -3.48
CA SER A 25 -5.68 9.15 -3.36
C SER A 25 -5.35 10.52 -3.98
N PRO A 26 -6.34 11.37 -4.29
CA PRO A 26 -6.08 12.74 -4.74
C PRO A 26 -5.11 13.51 -3.82
N LYS A 27 -5.27 13.36 -2.50
CA LYS A 27 -4.39 14.02 -1.54
C LYS A 27 -2.98 13.43 -1.52
N SER A 28 -2.85 12.11 -1.67
CA SER A 28 -1.53 11.46 -1.81
C SER A 28 -0.77 11.96 -3.03
N ARG A 29 -1.46 12.17 -4.15
CA ARG A 29 -0.86 12.74 -5.37
C ARG A 29 -0.48 14.22 -5.19
N GLU A 30 -1.32 15.01 -4.52
CA GLU A 30 -1.04 16.41 -4.21
C GLU A 30 0.19 16.57 -3.30
N VAL A 31 0.30 15.72 -2.28
CA VAL A 31 1.42 15.75 -1.32
C VAL A 31 2.70 15.11 -1.91
N GLY A 32 2.58 14.30 -2.96
CA GLY A 32 3.72 13.57 -3.50
C GLY A 32 4.13 12.37 -2.63
N PHE A 33 3.24 11.85 -1.79
CA PHE A 33 3.54 10.73 -0.89
C PHE A 33 2.33 9.84 -0.58
N TYR A 34 2.58 8.56 -0.29
CA TYR A 34 1.53 7.57 -0.03
C TYR A 34 0.73 7.90 1.22
N TYR A 35 -0.56 7.57 1.18
CA TYR A 35 -1.49 7.75 2.30
C TYR A 35 -1.53 9.17 2.91
N GLY A 36 -1.11 10.21 2.17
CA GLY A 36 -1.06 11.61 2.63
C GLY A 36 -2.39 12.29 3.01
N HIS A 37 -3.53 11.60 2.97
CA HIS A 37 -4.78 12.16 3.49
C HIS A 37 -4.77 12.10 5.04
N PRO A 38 -4.97 13.21 5.78
CA PRO A 38 -4.80 13.23 7.25
C PRO A 38 -5.72 12.26 8.03
N GLN A 39 -6.87 11.91 7.46
CA GLN A 39 -7.78 10.92 8.04
C GLN A 39 -7.49 9.47 7.61
N ASN A 40 -6.55 9.24 6.67
CA ASN A 40 -6.07 7.90 6.42
C ASN A 40 -5.29 7.42 7.64
N ARG A 41 -5.49 6.16 8.01
CA ARG A 41 -4.97 5.59 9.25
C ARG A 41 -3.73 4.74 9.04
N PHE A 42 -3.23 4.61 7.81
CA PHE A 42 -2.06 3.76 7.50
C PHE A 42 -0.85 4.11 8.37
N TRP A 43 -0.44 5.38 8.38
CA TRP A 43 0.70 5.81 9.17
C TRP A 43 0.47 5.66 10.68
N ARG A 44 -0.75 5.96 11.17
CA ARG A 44 -1.12 5.73 12.58
C ARG A 44 -1.02 4.25 12.98
N VAL A 45 -1.37 3.34 12.07
CA VAL A 45 -1.21 1.89 12.28
C VAL A 45 0.27 1.52 12.35
N MET A 46 1.10 2.05 11.44
CA MET A 46 2.55 1.82 11.49
C MET A 46 3.18 2.37 12.78
N GLU A 47 2.85 3.60 13.17
CA GLU A 47 3.29 4.21 14.42
C GLU A 47 2.94 3.33 15.64
N ALA A 48 1.69 2.87 15.73
CA ALA A 48 1.24 2.04 16.84
C ALA A 48 1.85 0.63 16.86
N LEU A 49 2.12 0.04 15.69
CA LEU A 49 2.71 -1.30 15.60
C LEU A 49 4.19 -1.35 15.98
N PHE A 50 4.93 -0.29 15.67
CA PHE A 50 6.38 -0.22 15.85
C PHE A 50 6.81 0.69 17.00
N ASP A 51 5.85 1.33 17.68
CA ASP A 51 6.09 2.30 18.77
C ASP A 51 7.01 3.45 18.32
N VAL A 52 6.65 4.10 17.20
CA VAL A 52 7.39 5.21 16.59
C VAL A 52 6.49 6.41 16.31
N SER A 53 7.10 7.57 16.05
CA SER A 53 6.39 8.78 15.59
C SER A 53 6.91 9.20 14.22
N LEU A 54 5.99 9.32 13.25
CA LEU A 54 6.29 9.59 11.83
C LEU A 54 5.60 10.89 11.41
N LYS A 55 6.29 12.02 11.55
CA LYS A 55 5.68 13.36 11.48
C LYS A 55 5.54 13.86 10.05
N CYS A 56 6.44 13.45 9.16
CA CYS A 56 6.47 13.90 7.77
C CYS A 56 6.80 12.76 6.79
N PRO A 57 6.60 12.96 5.48
CA PRO A 57 6.95 11.99 4.44
C PRO A 57 8.40 11.47 4.51
N GLU A 58 9.34 12.33 4.90
CA GLU A 58 10.75 11.97 5.04
C GLU A 58 10.96 10.94 6.16
N ASP A 59 10.35 11.17 7.34
CA ASP A 59 10.37 10.22 8.46
C ASP A 59 9.72 8.88 8.03
N GLN A 60 8.61 8.96 7.31
CA GLN A 60 7.86 7.79 6.84
C GLN A 60 8.68 6.97 5.84
N ALA A 61 9.38 7.61 4.91
CA ALA A 61 10.25 6.93 3.95
C ALA A 61 11.45 6.29 4.67
N ALA A 62 12.12 7.02 5.56
CA ALA A 62 13.24 6.48 6.33
C ALA A 62 12.82 5.27 7.18
N PHE A 63 11.65 5.35 7.83
CA PHE A 63 11.06 4.25 8.57
C PHE A 63 10.78 3.02 7.69
N LEU A 64 10.23 3.20 6.49
CA LEU A 64 9.97 2.09 5.58
C LEU A 64 11.27 1.36 5.20
N HIS A 65 12.34 2.11 4.91
CA HIS A 65 13.66 1.53 4.64
C HIS A 65 14.25 0.81 5.86
N GLU A 66 14.21 1.45 7.04
CA GLU A 66 14.70 0.88 8.29
C GLU A 66 14.00 -0.43 8.64
N LYS A 67 12.68 -0.49 8.43
CA LYS A 67 11.86 -1.67 8.71
C LYS A 67 11.77 -2.63 7.53
N HIS A 68 12.49 -2.40 6.43
CA HIS A 68 12.49 -3.25 5.25
C HIS A 68 11.10 -3.47 4.62
N ILE A 69 10.26 -2.43 4.66
CA ILE A 69 8.90 -2.42 4.11
C ILE A 69 8.93 -1.67 2.77
N ALA A 70 8.64 -2.38 1.68
CA ALA A 70 8.35 -1.73 0.41
C ALA A 70 6.89 -1.26 0.35
N LEU A 71 6.65 -0.14 -0.33
CA LEU A 71 5.33 0.45 -0.48
C LEU A 71 5.06 0.84 -1.94
N TYR A 72 3.94 0.36 -2.47
CA TYR A 72 3.43 0.77 -3.79
C TYR A 72 1.91 0.62 -3.90
N ASP A 73 1.37 0.68 -5.12
CA ASP A 73 -0.02 0.42 -5.44
C ASP A 73 -0.14 -0.64 -6.56
N VAL A 74 -1.30 -1.30 -6.65
CA VAL A 74 -1.56 -2.36 -7.65
C VAL A 74 -1.72 -1.80 -9.08
N LEU A 75 -2.05 -0.51 -9.22
CA LEU A 75 -2.40 0.12 -10.50
C LEU A 75 -1.47 1.27 -10.86
N GLU A 76 -1.08 1.33 -12.14
CA GLU A 76 -0.36 2.47 -12.75
C GLU A 76 -1.33 3.48 -13.34
N ALA A 77 -2.48 3.02 -13.81
CA ALA A 77 -3.53 3.91 -14.26
C ALA A 77 -4.90 3.25 -14.14
N CYS A 78 -5.94 4.06 -13.96
CA CYS A 78 -7.30 3.60 -14.03
C CYS A 78 -8.27 4.75 -14.28
N ASP A 79 -9.51 4.39 -14.54
CA ASP A 79 -10.62 5.31 -14.39
C ASP A 79 -11.18 5.21 -12.99
N ILE A 80 -11.28 6.35 -12.30
CA ILE A 80 -11.84 6.42 -10.95
C ILE A 80 -12.65 7.71 -10.77
N LYS A 81 -13.67 7.65 -9.92
CA LYS A 81 -14.42 8.81 -9.41
C LYS A 81 -13.89 9.16 -8.03
N GLY A 82 -13.14 10.27 -7.93
CA GLY A 82 -12.50 10.68 -6.68
C GLY A 82 -11.48 9.64 -6.19
N ALA A 83 -11.73 9.09 -4.99
CA ALA A 83 -10.97 7.99 -4.38
C ALA A 83 -11.83 6.73 -4.14
N ALA A 84 -12.96 6.61 -4.84
CA ALA A 84 -13.90 5.52 -4.60
C ALA A 84 -13.50 4.25 -5.38
N ASP A 85 -12.88 3.30 -4.70
CA ASP A 85 -12.42 2.02 -5.26
C ASP A 85 -13.49 1.24 -6.03
N GLN A 86 -14.76 1.36 -5.61
CA GLN A 86 -15.89 0.70 -6.27
C GLN A 86 -16.12 1.21 -7.71
N SER A 87 -15.65 2.42 -8.01
CA SER A 87 -15.79 3.03 -9.34
C SER A 87 -14.64 2.69 -10.31
N ILE A 88 -13.64 1.94 -9.85
CA ILE A 88 -12.44 1.65 -10.64
C ILE A 88 -12.78 0.79 -11.86
N ALA A 89 -12.40 1.30 -13.03
CA ALA A 89 -12.54 0.64 -14.33
C ALA A 89 -11.31 0.91 -15.22
N ARG A 90 -11.24 0.24 -16.39
CA ARG A 90 -10.20 0.44 -17.42
C ARG A 90 -8.78 0.46 -16.83
N VAL A 91 -8.47 -0.53 -16.01
CA VAL A 91 -7.23 -0.59 -15.22
C VAL A 91 -6.00 -0.88 -16.09
N VAL A 92 -4.87 -0.32 -15.68
CA VAL A 92 -3.52 -0.67 -16.12
C VAL A 92 -2.77 -1.12 -14.86
N PRO A 93 -2.49 -2.42 -14.72
CA PRO A 93 -1.75 -2.94 -13.58
C PRO A 93 -0.32 -2.39 -13.51
N ALA A 94 0.22 -2.30 -12.31
CA ALA A 94 1.63 -1.98 -12.09
C ALA A 94 2.60 -3.05 -12.58
N ASN A 95 3.78 -2.62 -12.99
CA ASN A 95 4.88 -3.55 -13.25
C ASN A 95 5.70 -3.73 -11.97
N LEU A 96 5.39 -4.77 -11.21
CA LEU A 96 6.09 -5.08 -9.95
C LEU A 96 7.43 -5.80 -10.17
N GLN A 97 7.73 -6.24 -11.40
CA GLN A 97 8.91 -7.06 -11.67
C GLN A 97 10.24 -6.40 -11.28
N PRO A 98 10.51 -5.11 -11.59
CA PRO A 98 11.75 -4.46 -11.17
C PRO A 98 11.89 -4.39 -9.65
N LEU A 99 10.79 -4.07 -8.96
CA LEU A 99 10.74 -4.00 -7.50
C LEU A 99 11.04 -5.36 -6.87
N LEU A 100 10.42 -6.44 -7.38
CA LEU A 100 10.60 -7.78 -6.83
C LEU A 100 11.97 -8.39 -7.17
N SER A 101 12.54 -8.08 -8.34
CA SER A 101 13.84 -8.62 -8.74
C SER A 101 15.02 -7.92 -8.08
N GLN A 102 14.84 -6.70 -7.60
CA GLN A 102 15.88 -5.87 -6.98
C GLN A 102 15.79 -5.82 -5.46
N SER A 103 14.89 -6.61 -4.84
CA SER A 103 14.68 -6.65 -3.40
C SER A 103 14.63 -8.09 -2.88
N GLN A 104 14.46 -8.25 -1.56
CA GLN A 104 14.34 -9.54 -0.89
C GLN A 104 12.89 -9.88 -0.53
N ILE A 105 11.93 -9.33 -1.28
CA ILE A 105 10.51 -9.42 -0.94
C ILE A 105 10.01 -10.85 -1.09
N LYS A 106 9.46 -11.40 0.00
CA LYS A 106 8.87 -12.75 0.04
C LYS A 106 7.39 -12.77 0.39
N SER A 107 6.90 -11.69 0.99
CA SER A 107 5.50 -11.55 1.38
C SER A 107 4.88 -10.29 0.82
N ILE A 108 3.65 -10.41 0.34
CA ILE A 108 2.90 -9.32 -0.26
C ILE A 108 1.60 -9.13 0.52
N TYR A 109 1.33 -7.88 0.88
CA TYR A 109 0.16 -7.46 1.63
C TYR A 109 -0.61 -6.43 0.82
N THR A 110 -1.94 -6.51 0.81
CA THR A 110 -2.78 -5.54 0.10
C THR A 110 -3.67 -4.78 1.07
N THR A 111 -3.84 -3.48 0.89
CA THR A 111 -4.65 -2.63 1.78
C THR A 111 -6.08 -2.46 1.24
N GLY A 112 -6.95 -3.40 1.61
CA GLY A 112 -8.35 -3.43 1.21
C GLY A 112 -8.68 -4.45 0.12
N LYS A 113 -9.97 -4.78 0.04
CA LYS A 113 -10.48 -5.85 -0.85
C LYS A 113 -10.23 -5.58 -2.33
N LYS A 114 -10.26 -4.31 -2.76
CA LYS A 114 -10.09 -3.96 -4.17
C LYS A 114 -8.64 -4.17 -4.62
N ALA A 115 -7.67 -3.72 -3.81
CA ALA A 115 -6.24 -4.01 -4.03
C ALA A 115 -6.01 -5.52 -4.14
N TYR A 116 -6.54 -6.30 -3.19
CA TYR A 116 -6.43 -7.76 -3.21
C TYR A 116 -6.98 -8.38 -4.50
N GLN A 117 -8.22 -8.05 -4.87
CA GLN A 117 -8.87 -8.60 -6.07
C GLN A 117 -8.09 -8.28 -7.35
N LEU A 118 -7.56 -7.06 -7.46
CA LEU A 118 -6.78 -6.65 -8.62
C LEU A 118 -5.40 -7.30 -8.63
N TYR A 119 -4.77 -7.45 -7.46
CA TYR A 119 -3.50 -8.12 -7.31
C TYR A 119 -3.61 -9.59 -7.74
N GLU A 120 -4.56 -10.35 -7.17
CA GLU A 120 -4.75 -11.76 -7.49
C GLU A 120 -5.07 -11.97 -8.98
N ARG A 121 -5.77 -11.01 -9.61
CA ARG A 121 -6.13 -11.09 -11.02
C ARG A 121 -4.97 -10.79 -11.96
N TYR A 122 -4.15 -9.78 -11.66
CA TYR A 122 -3.19 -9.22 -12.62
C TYR A 122 -1.74 -9.43 -12.24
N GLN A 123 -1.42 -9.48 -10.95
CA GLN A 123 -0.06 -9.56 -10.43
C GLN A 123 0.32 -10.97 -10.02
N TYR A 124 -0.57 -11.70 -9.34
CA TYR A 124 -0.29 -13.08 -8.89
C TYR A 124 0.22 -14.00 -10.03
N PRO A 125 -0.38 -14.02 -11.24
CA PRO A 125 0.11 -14.86 -12.34
C PRO A 125 1.55 -14.56 -12.79
N LEU A 126 2.04 -13.35 -12.51
CA LEU A 126 3.38 -12.90 -12.90
C LEU A 126 4.39 -13.08 -11.76
N THR A 127 3.94 -12.90 -10.52
CA THR A 127 4.78 -12.92 -9.32
C THR A 127 4.91 -14.32 -8.72
N GLY A 128 3.89 -15.17 -8.87
CA GLY A 128 3.79 -16.47 -8.20
C GLY A 128 3.59 -16.38 -6.68
N LEU A 129 3.34 -15.18 -6.13
CA LEU A 129 3.20 -14.93 -4.70
C LEU A 129 1.77 -14.47 -4.41
N HIS A 130 1.03 -15.23 -3.61
CA HIS A 130 -0.29 -14.78 -3.14
C HIS A 130 -0.15 -13.61 -2.19
N ALA A 131 -1.10 -12.68 -2.25
CA ALA A 131 -1.16 -11.58 -1.29
C ALA A 131 -2.01 -11.95 -0.06
N VAL A 132 -1.63 -11.41 1.09
CA VAL A 132 -2.51 -11.37 2.27
C VAL A 132 -3.37 -10.11 2.20
N SER A 133 -4.69 -10.28 2.27
CA SER A 133 -5.63 -9.15 2.25
C SER A 133 -5.77 -8.53 3.64
N LEU A 134 -5.29 -7.29 3.78
CA LEU A 134 -5.45 -6.49 4.98
C LEU A 134 -6.67 -5.56 4.85
N PRO A 135 -7.32 -5.18 5.97
CA PRO A 135 -8.41 -4.22 5.95
C PRO A 135 -7.95 -2.84 5.45
N SER A 136 -8.80 -2.12 4.70
CA SER A 136 -8.45 -0.78 4.23
C SER A 136 -8.34 0.21 5.40
N THR A 137 -7.27 1.01 5.39
CA THR A 137 -7.00 2.09 6.35
C THR A 137 -7.67 3.41 6.00
N SER A 138 -8.33 3.48 4.83
CA SER A 138 -9.09 4.65 4.38
C SER A 138 -10.20 5.01 5.37
N PRO A 139 -10.48 6.30 5.62
CA PRO A 139 -11.58 6.72 6.50
C PRO A 139 -12.96 6.20 6.06
N ALA A 140 -13.12 5.85 4.77
CA ALA A 140 -14.35 5.25 4.25
C ALA A 140 -14.66 3.87 4.88
N ASN A 141 -13.65 3.18 5.44
CA ASN A 141 -13.84 1.94 6.17
C ASN A 141 -14.17 2.23 7.65
N CYS A 142 -15.39 2.71 7.90
CA CYS A 142 -15.86 3.07 9.24
C CYS A 142 -16.06 1.87 10.18
N ARG A 143 -16.03 0.64 9.66
CA ARG A 143 -16.22 -0.60 10.46
C ARG A 143 -14.98 -0.98 11.27
N MET A 144 -13.81 -0.47 10.89
CA MET A 144 -12.55 -0.79 11.56
C MET A 144 -12.12 0.37 12.44
N SER A 145 -11.89 0.11 13.73
CA SER A 145 -11.21 1.03 14.65
C SER A 145 -9.70 0.98 14.40
N LEU A 146 -8.95 1.93 14.97
CA LEU A 146 -7.49 1.89 14.89
C LEU A 146 -6.94 0.59 15.48
N ASP A 147 -7.41 0.17 16.66
CA ASP A 147 -6.96 -1.06 17.32
C ASP A 147 -7.23 -2.32 16.47
N MET A 148 -8.40 -2.41 15.83
CA MET A 148 -8.71 -3.51 14.92
C MET A 148 -7.83 -3.52 13.67
N LEU A 149 -7.45 -2.34 13.16
CA LEU A 149 -6.48 -2.25 12.07
C LEU A 149 -5.09 -2.68 12.55
N CYS A 150 -4.65 -2.22 13.72
CA CYS A 150 -3.38 -2.62 14.30
C CYS A 150 -3.31 -4.15 14.46
N GLU A 151 -4.32 -4.76 15.06
CA GLU A 151 -4.37 -6.22 15.23
C GLU A 151 -4.28 -6.95 13.89
N ALA A 152 -5.07 -6.54 12.90
CA ALA A 152 -5.04 -7.16 11.58
C ALA A 152 -3.67 -7.02 10.88
N TYR A 153 -2.97 -5.90 11.10
CA TYR A 153 -1.67 -5.64 10.50
C TYR A 153 -0.50 -6.27 11.27
N ARG A 154 -0.69 -6.79 12.50
CA ARG A 154 0.38 -7.47 13.26
C ARG A 154 1.03 -8.62 12.50
N ILE A 155 0.30 -9.23 11.56
CA ILE A 155 0.83 -10.33 10.74
C ILE A 155 2.09 -9.93 9.97
N ILE A 156 2.23 -8.66 9.56
CA ILE A 156 3.40 -8.19 8.81
C ILE A 156 4.69 -8.33 9.62
N LEU A 157 4.61 -8.24 10.95
CA LEU A 157 5.76 -8.33 11.85
C LEU A 157 6.41 -9.73 11.83
N LYS A 158 5.70 -10.76 11.37
CA LYS A 158 6.24 -12.13 11.26
C LYS A 158 7.21 -12.28 10.08
N ASP A 159 7.13 -11.37 9.10
CA ASP A 159 7.85 -11.44 7.83
C ASP A 159 8.94 -10.37 7.71
N LEU A 160 9.15 -9.57 8.76
CA LEU A 160 10.20 -8.53 8.87
C LEU A 160 11.39 -9.05 9.67
#